data_AF-A0A937SVK1-F1
#
_entry.id   AF-A0A937SVK1-F1
#
_cell.length_a   1.000
_cell.length_b   1.000
_cell.length_c   1.000
_cell.angle_alpha   90.00
_cell.angle_beta   90.00
_cell.angle_gamma   90.00
#
_symmetry.space_group_name_H-M   'P 1'
#
loop_
_entity.id
_entity.type
_entity.pdbx_description
1 polymer ?
#
loop_
_entity_poly.entity_id
_entity_poly.type
_entity_poly.pdbx_seq_one_letter_code
_entity_poly.pdbx_strand_id
1 'polypeptide(L)' 'MNKLKILILSLLIFSGAGFAGCCGSPGEGGKGGTAEVTVKKHTTGQELIDLQKAHENGAISDEEYEKQKEAILERQK' A
#
# COMPACT_ATOMS: atom_id res chain seq x y z
N MET A 1 -31.47 5.27 -25.55
CA MET A 1 -31.23 4.81 -24.15
C MET A 1 -31.01 3.30 -24.01
N ASN A 2 -30.80 2.56 -25.11
CA ASN A 2 -30.60 1.10 -25.05
C ASN A 2 -29.12 0.71 -25.17
N LYS A 3 -28.29 1.56 -25.80
CA LYS A 3 -26.85 1.34 -25.96
C LYS A 3 -26.07 1.53 -24.65
N LEU A 4 -26.56 2.40 -23.75
CA LEU A 4 -25.98 2.62 -22.41
C LEU A 4 -26.25 1.43 -21.47
N LYS A 5 -27.42 0.78 -21.60
CA LYS A 5 -27.77 -0.44 -20.86
C LYS A 5 -26.91 -1.64 -21.30
N ILE A 6 -26.61 -1.75 -22.60
CA ILE A 6 -25.75 -2.81 -23.15
C ILE A 6 -24.29 -2.66 -22.66
N LEU A 7 -23.79 -1.42 -22.54
CA LEU A 7 -22.43 -1.15 -22.05
C LEU A 7 -22.27 -1.49 -20.56
N ILE A 8 -23.26 -1.13 -19.73
CA ILE A 8 -23.30 -1.47 -18.29
C ILE A 8 -23.44 -3.00 -18.08
N LEU A 9 -24.20 -3.69 -18.93
CA LEU A 9 -24.35 -5.14 -18.86
C LEU A 9 -23.04 -5.88 -19.19
N SER A 10 -22.20 -5.33 -20.07
CA SER A 10 -20.90 -5.94 -20.42
C SER A 10 -19.85 -5.79 -19.33
N LEU A 11 -19.89 -4.70 -18.55
CA LEU A 11 -18.93 -4.42 -17.47
C LEU A 11 -19.16 -5.33 -16.25
N LEU A 12 -20.40 -5.75 -16.01
CA LEU A 12 -20.79 -6.62 -14.90
C LEU A 12 -20.30 -8.07 -15.06
N ILE A 13 -20.02 -8.52 -16.29
CA ILE A 13 -19.59 -9.90 -16.58
C ILE A 13 -18.07 -10.07 -16.40
N PHE A 14 -17.29 -8.98 -16.45
CA PHE A 14 -15.82 -9.04 -16.31
C PHE A 14 -15.32 -8.96 -14.85
N SER A 15 -16.20 -8.62 -13.90
CA SER A 15 -15.89 -8.52 -12.46
C SER A 15 -16.31 -9.79 -11.69
N GLY A 16 -16.02 -10.97 -12.24
CA GLY A 16 -16.58 -12.25 -11.77
C GLY A 16 -15.61 -13.41 -11.61
N ALA A 17 -14.30 -13.17 -11.44
CA ALA A 17 -13.33 -14.23 -11.15
C ALA A 17 -12.39 -13.82 -10.00
N GLY A 18 -12.57 -14.46 -8.84
CA GLY A 18 -11.46 -14.65 -7.89
C GLY A 18 -11.61 -14.27 -6.41
N PHE A 19 -12.80 -14.29 -5.80
CA PHE A 19 -12.92 -14.42 -4.33
C PHE A 19 -13.68 -15.70 -3.97
N ALA A 20 -13.13 -16.84 -4.39
CA ALA A 20 -13.49 -18.15 -3.86
C ALA A 20 -12.68 -18.39 -2.57
N GLY A 21 -13.29 -18.07 -1.43
CA GLY A 21 -12.66 -18.27 -0.12
C GLY A 21 -13.53 -17.82 1.05
N CYS A 22 -14.85 -18.05 1.01
CA CYS A 22 -15.70 -17.91 2.18
C CYS A 22 -16.97 -18.76 2.01
N CYS A 23 -16.83 -20.07 2.20
CA CYS A 23 -17.95 -20.94 2.52
C CYS A 23 -17.43 -21.94 3.56
N GLY A 24 -17.91 -21.78 4.79
CA GLY A 24 -17.56 -22.62 5.92
C GLY A 24 -18.00 -24.07 5.70
N SER A 25 -17.07 -24.98 6.01
CA SER A 25 -17.40 -26.28 6.60
C SER A 25 -17.00 -26.22 8.08
N PRO A 26 -17.82 -26.73 9.02
CA PRO A 26 -17.42 -26.89 10.41
C PRO A 26 -16.51 -28.12 10.50
N GLY A 27 -15.24 -27.95 10.19
CA GLY A 27 -14.26 -29.03 10.19
C GLY A 27 -12.86 -28.49 10.38
N GLU A 28 -12.36 -28.69 11.60
CA GLU A 28 -10.94 -28.84 11.96
C GLU A 28 -9.91 -27.88 11.34
N GLY A 29 -9.37 -27.02 12.20
CA GLY A 29 -7.92 -26.99 12.37
C GLY A 29 -7.11 -26.27 11.29
N GLY A 30 -7.42 -25.01 11.02
CA GLY A 30 -6.51 -24.10 10.33
C GLY A 30 -6.09 -22.98 11.27
N LYS A 31 -5.10 -23.22 12.12
CA LYS A 31 -4.41 -22.19 12.92
C LYS A 31 -3.67 -21.28 11.94
N GLY A 32 -4.39 -20.36 11.29
CA GLY A 32 -3.86 -19.34 10.42
C GLY A 32 -2.99 -18.45 11.28
N GLY A 33 -1.68 -18.62 11.16
CA GLY A 33 -0.70 -17.86 11.91
C GLY A 33 -1.05 -16.38 11.83
N THR A 34 -0.96 -15.71 12.97
CA THR A 34 -0.73 -14.26 12.98
C THR A 34 0.48 -14.05 12.09
N ALA A 35 0.25 -13.74 10.82
CA ALA A 35 1.27 -13.18 9.97
C ALA A 35 1.59 -11.86 10.67
N GLU A 36 2.57 -11.90 11.57
CA GLU A 36 3.29 -10.72 11.98
C GLU A 36 3.76 -10.13 10.68
N VAL A 37 3.00 -9.16 10.17
CA VAL A 37 3.43 -8.28 9.11
C VAL A 37 4.64 -7.60 9.72
N THR A 38 5.80 -8.22 9.53
CA THR A 38 7.08 -7.60 9.76
C THR A 38 7.12 -6.51 8.70
N VAL A 39 6.51 -5.38 9.02
CA VAL A 39 6.65 -4.14 8.30
C VAL A 39 8.15 -3.93 8.32
N LYS A 40 8.82 -4.26 7.21
CA LYS A 40 10.23 -3.96 7.02
C LYS A 40 10.34 -2.46 7.16
N LYS A 41 10.59 -1.98 8.38
CA LYS A 41 10.91 -0.58 8.61
C LYS A 41 12.12 -0.31 7.74
N HIS A 42 11.95 0.60 6.79
CA HIS A 42 13.08 1.10 6.02
C HIS A 42 14.13 1.58 7.02
N THR A 43 15.41 1.28 6.77
CA THR A 43 16.44 1.83 7.65
C THR A 43 16.48 3.33 7.44
N THR A 44 16.88 4.07 8.46
CA THR A 44 17.04 5.54 8.40
C THR A 44 17.86 5.98 7.19
N GLY A 45 18.88 5.20 6.79
CA GLY A 45 19.67 5.48 5.60
C GLY A 45 18.84 5.45 4.31
N GLN A 46 17.91 4.50 4.15
CA GLN A 46 17.00 4.50 2.99
C GLN A 46 16.03 5.68 3.04
N GLU A 47 15.48 6.00 4.21
CA GLU A 47 14.56 7.14 4.35
C GLU A 47 15.24 8.46 3.95
N LEU A 48 16.50 8.67 4.33
CA LEU A 48 17.26 9.86 3.96
C LEU A 48 17.56 9.94 2.45
N ILE A 49 17.89 8.80 1.82
CA ILE A 49 18.13 8.75 0.37
C ILE A 49 16.85 9.07 -0.40
N ASP A 50 15.71 8.52 0.05
CA ASP A 50 14.42 8.76 -0.61
C ASP A 50 13.97 10.21 -0.42
N LEU A 51 14.22 10.79 0.76
CA LEU A 51 13.98 12.20 1.04
C LEU A 51 14.83 13.11 0.14
N GLN A 52 16.12 12.82 -0.03
CA GLN A 52 17.01 13.55 -0.94
C GLN A 52 16.53 13.47 -2.39
N LYS A 53 16.13 12.29 -2.86
CA LYS A 53 15.58 12.14 -4.21
C LYS A 53 14.30 12.94 -4.40
N ALA A 54 13.43 12.99 -3.41
CA ALA A 54 12.20 13.79 -3.48
C ALA A 54 12.53 15.27 -3.65
N HIS A 55 13.54 15.77 -2.92
CA HIS A 55 14.03 17.14 -3.03
C HIS A 55 14.66 17.43 -4.39
N GLU A 56 15.58 16.57 -4.85
CA GLU A 56 16.25 16.73 -6.15
C GLU A 56 15.28 16.68 -7.34
N ASN A 57 14.20 15.90 -7.23
CA ASN A 57 13.15 15.84 -8.25
C ASN A 57 12.14 16.99 -8.14
N GLY A 58 12.32 17.91 -7.19
CA GLY A 58 11.41 19.05 -6.94
C GLY A 58 10.05 18.64 -6.39
N ALA A 59 9.91 17.44 -5.84
CA ALA A 59 8.67 16.96 -5.23
C ALA A 59 8.41 17.60 -3.86
N ILE A 60 9.46 18.09 -3.20
CA ILE A 60 9.41 18.85 -1.94
C ILE A 60 10.31 20.08 -2.00
N SER A 61 9.99 21.10 -1.24
CA SER A 61 10.80 22.32 -1.08
C SER A 61 12.03 22.11 -0.19
N ASP A 62 12.99 23.03 -0.24
CA ASP A 62 14.18 23.05 0.62
C ASP A 62 13.80 23.02 2.11
N GLU A 63 12.76 23.77 2.50
CA GLU A 63 12.27 23.85 3.88
C GLU A 63 11.67 22.52 4.35
N GLU A 64 10.88 21.86 3.49
CA GLU A 64 10.28 20.55 3.78
C GLU A 64 11.34 19.45 3.84
N TYR A 65 12.40 19.56 3.04
CA TYR A 65 13.53 18.65 3.06
C TYR A 65 14.26 18.71 4.41
N GLU A 66 14.69 19.89 4.86
CA GLU A 66 15.44 20.02 6.11
C GLU A 66 14.59 19.62 7.32
N LYS A 67 13.32 20.02 7.36
CA LYS A 67 12.40 19.63 8.45
C LYS A 67 12.25 18.11 8.57
N GLN A 68 12.10 17.42 7.44
CA GLN A 68 11.95 15.96 7.44
C GLN A 68 13.25 15.25 7.77
N LYS A 69 14.38 15.77 7.30
CA LYS A 69 15.72 15.26 7.59
C LYS A 69 16.02 15.35 9.08
N GLU A 70 15.74 16.48 9.72
CA GLU A 70 15.85 16.63 11.17
C GLU A 70 14.95 15.63 11.91
N ALA A 71 13.68 15.53 11.53
CA ALA A 71 12.75 14.57 12.13
C ALA A 71 13.23 13.11 12.01
N ILE A 72 13.83 12.73 10.89
CA ILE A 72 14.40 11.39 10.70
C ILE A 72 15.60 11.16 11.62
N LEU A 73 16.48 12.16 11.78
CA LEU A 73 17.66 12.08 12.63
C LEU A 73 17.32 12.09 14.13
N GLU A 74 16.32 12.87 14.54
CA GLU A 74 15.86 12.90 15.93
C GLU A 74 15.31 11.55 16.39
N ARG A 75 14.65 10.79 15.49
CA ARG A 75 14.17 9.43 15.80
C ARG A 75 15.29 8.42 16.04
N GLN A 76 16.52 8.72 15.64
CA GLN A 76 17.70 7.86 15.86
C GLN A 76 18.51 8.26 17.09
N LYS A 77 18.17 9.39 17.72
CA LYS A 77 18.86 9.91 18.90
C LYS A 77 18.28 9.29 20.17
#